data_AF-A0A7C5M164-F1
#
_entry.id   AF-A0A7C5M164-F1
#
_cell.length_a   1.000
_cell.length_b   1.000
_cell.length_c   1.000
_cell.angle_alpha   90.00
_cell.angle_beta   90.00
_cell.angle_gamma   90.00
#
_symmetry.space_group_name_H-M   'P 1'
#
loop_
_entity.id
_entity.type
_entity.pdbx_description
1 polymer ?
#
loop_
_entity_poly.entity_id
_entity_poly.type
_entity_poly.pdbx_seq_one_letter_code
_entity_poly.pdbx_strand_id
1 'polypeptide(L)'
;MKKIVLSIGTLAAIAALSACETTPEPEEIVEVTPPPVEQTCVPIASLRKVVIPAVTKSGWSIVSIDSPPEYIYDETTGKTTVIQNPPIERKEPWTRVIKPEEIYYVDAENKEVTDICEKPEIKHAANVAPEPELPLLPNETKTLAVPVKDVVKEPLPSESQ
;
A
#
# COMPACT_ATOMS: atom_id res chain seq x y z
N MET A 1 36.99 8.89 110.91
CA MET A 1 36.93 10.37 110.96
C MET A 1 37.86 10.93 109.88
N LYS A 2 37.38 11.94 109.13
CA LYS A 2 38.08 12.67 108.07
C LYS A 2 39.34 13.40 108.57
N LYS A 3 40.35 13.52 107.70
CA LYS A 3 41.35 14.63 107.50
C LYS A 3 42.23 14.20 106.31
N ILE A 4 41.99 14.64 105.07
CA ILE A 4 42.39 15.91 104.40
C ILE A 4 43.90 16.20 104.53
N VAL A 5 44.59 16.33 103.38
CA VAL A 5 45.45 17.47 102.94
C VAL A 5 46.71 17.04 102.15
N LEU A 6 46.76 17.48 100.87
CA LEU A 6 47.90 17.96 100.04
C LEU A 6 49.14 17.03 99.81
N SER A 7 49.89 17.00 98.70
CA SER A 7 49.96 17.81 97.47
C SER A 7 51.08 17.33 96.53
N ILE A 8 51.02 17.80 95.26
CA ILE A 8 52.10 18.11 94.29
C ILE A 8 52.62 17.03 93.33
N GLY A 9 52.55 17.40 92.05
CA GLY A 9 53.48 17.03 90.98
C GLY A 9 52.90 16.00 90.00
N THR A 10 52.99 16.11 88.68
CA THR A 10 53.82 16.97 87.84
C THR A 10 53.37 16.77 86.37
N LEU A 11 53.65 17.75 85.52
CA LEU A 11 54.04 17.61 84.11
C LEU A 11 53.02 17.21 83.01
N ALA A 12 52.82 18.16 82.08
CA ALA A 12 52.92 18.03 80.63
C ALA A 12 51.99 17.07 79.86
N ALA A 13 51.08 17.65 79.07
CA ALA A 13 50.70 17.19 77.73
C ALA A 13 50.07 18.39 77.00
N ILE A 14 50.87 19.13 76.22
CA ILE A 14 50.98 19.03 74.74
C ILE A 14 49.66 19.39 74.06
N ALA A 15 49.73 20.49 73.31
CA ALA A 15 48.70 21.04 72.46
C ALA A 15 48.16 19.99 71.46
N ALA A 16 46.86 19.71 71.52
CA ALA A 16 46.13 19.04 70.46
C ALA A 16 45.29 20.10 69.70
N LEU A 17 45.97 20.90 68.88
CA LEU A 17 45.35 21.74 67.86
C LEU A 17 45.76 21.18 66.50
N SER A 18 44.96 20.29 65.92
CA SER A 18 44.77 20.13 64.46
C SER A 18 44.00 18.84 64.15
N ALA A 19 42.74 19.01 63.78
CA ALA A 19 41.98 18.23 62.79
C ALA A 19 40.47 18.29 63.11
N CYS A 20 39.86 19.48 62.94
CA CYS A 20 38.44 19.50 62.58
C CYS A 20 38.38 19.15 61.08
N GLU A 21 38.14 17.88 60.79
CA GLU A 21 37.85 17.42 59.44
C GLU A 21 36.38 17.71 59.17
N THR A 22 36.09 18.80 58.46
CA THR A 22 34.76 19.06 57.91
C THR A 22 34.46 17.95 56.90
N THR A 23 33.65 16.98 57.32
CA THR A 23 33.11 15.95 56.43
C THR A 23 32.05 16.61 55.54
N PRO A 24 32.19 16.58 54.21
CA PRO A 24 31.14 17.09 53.33
C PRO A 24 29.87 16.23 53.48
N GLU A 25 28.73 16.90 53.59
CA GLU A 25 27.41 16.26 53.68
C GLU A 25 27.21 15.38 52.43
N PRO A 26 26.91 14.09 52.58
CA PRO A 26 26.68 13.22 51.43
C PRO A 26 25.47 13.73 50.67
N GLU A 27 25.67 14.13 49.41
CA GLU A 27 24.58 14.44 48.49
C GLU A 27 23.71 13.18 48.37
N GLU A 28 22.52 13.19 48.99
CA GLU A 28 21.53 12.14 48.78
C GLU A 28 21.16 12.16 47.30
N ILE A 29 21.68 11.18 46.56
CA ILE A 29 21.25 10.90 45.19
C ILE A 29 19.79 10.47 45.31
N VAL A 30 18.86 11.40 45.09
CA VAL A 30 17.44 11.09 44.96
C VAL A 30 17.32 10.22 43.71
N GLU A 31 17.30 8.91 43.88
CA GLU A 31 17.02 7.97 42.82
C GLU A 31 15.56 8.17 42.39
N VAL A 32 15.35 9.05 41.41
CA VAL A 32 14.05 9.30 40.79
C VAL A 32 13.65 8.01 40.09
N THR A 33 12.91 7.17 40.80
CA THR A 33 12.34 5.95 40.23
C THR A 33 11.25 6.42 39.25
N PRO A 34 11.41 6.21 37.93
CA PRO A 34 10.37 6.58 36.99
C PRO A 34 9.10 5.78 37.33
N PRO A 35 7.91 6.38 37.21
CA PRO A 35 6.66 5.66 37.45
C PRO A 35 6.59 4.42 36.54
N PRO A 36 5.97 3.33 37.00
CA PRO A 36 5.79 2.14 36.19
C PRO A 36 5.03 2.53 34.92
N VAL A 37 5.57 2.14 33.77
CA VAL A 37 4.90 2.34 32.48
C VAL A 37 3.72 1.38 32.44
N GLU A 38 2.52 1.90 32.69
CA GLU A 38 1.30 1.12 32.50
C GLU A 38 1.13 0.84 31.00
N GLN A 39 1.10 -0.45 30.63
CA GLN A 39 0.78 -0.85 29.27
C GLN A 39 -0.72 -0.60 29.05
N THR A 40 -1.04 0.38 28.21
CA THR A 40 -2.44 0.73 27.89
C THR A 40 -3.04 -0.17 26.82
N CYS A 41 -2.21 -0.93 26.11
CA CYS A 41 -2.59 -1.77 24.99
C CYS A 41 -2.82 -3.23 25.42
N VAL A 42 -3.58 -3.97 24.62
CA VAL A 42 -3.87 -5.39 24.84
C VAL A 42 -2.99 -6.26 23.92
N PRO A 43 -2.37 -7.34 24.43
CA PRO A 43 -1.57 -8.23 23.59
C PRO A 43 -2.47 -8.99 22.59
N ILE A 44 -2.03 -9.11 21.35
CA ILE A 44 -2.81 -9.76 20.28
C ILE A 44 -3.14 -11.22 20.57
N ALA A 45 -2.31 -11.90 21.38
CA ALA A 45 -2.49 -13.29 21.76
C ALA A 45 -3.74 -13.54 22.63
N SER A 46 -4.25 -12.52 23.33
CA SER A 46 -5.48 -12.63 24.11
C SER A 46 -6.73 -12.27 23.30
N LEU A 47 -6.55 -11.79 22.06
CA LEU A 47 -7.64 -11.35 21.19
C LEU A 47 -7.98 -12.42 20.17
N ARG A 48 -9.26 -12.49 19.80
CA ARG A 48 -9.73 -13.32 18.70
C ARG A 48 -9.81 -12.48 17.42
N LYS A 49 -9.15 -12.95 16.37
CA LYS A 49 -9.25 -12.37 15.02
C LYS A 49 -10.59 -12.72 14.39
N VAL A 50 -11.34 -11.71 13.95
CA VAL A 50 -12.54 -11.88 13.14
C VAL A 50 -12.26 -11.33 11.74
N VAL A 51 -12.58 -12.14 10.72
CA VAL A 51 -12.37 -11.79 9.31
C VAL A 51 -13.72 -11.71 8.63
N ILE A 52 -14.07 -10.53 8.15
CA ILE A 52 -15.22 -10.32 7.27
C ILE A 52 -14.69 -10.46 5.84
N PRO A 53 -15.13 -11.48 5.08
CA PRO A 53 -14.62 -11.71 3.74
C PRO A 53 -15.02 -10.58 2.79
N ALA A 54 -14.17 -10.33 1.79
CA ALA A 54 -14.48 -9.39 0.73
C ALA A 54 -15.76 -9.78 -0.03
N VAL A 55 -16.58 -8.79 -0.38
CA VAL A 55 -17.77 -8.97 -1.21
C VAL A 55 -17.44 -8.55 -2.64
N THR A 56 -17.57 -9.49 -3.57
CA THR A 56 -17.31 -9.27 -5.00
C THR A 56 -18.61 -9.27 -5.80
N LYS A 57 -18.61 -8.54 -6.91
CA LYS A 57 -19.66 -8.55 -7.92
C LYS A 57 -19.04 -8.96 -9.24
N SER A 58 -19.63 -9.96 -9.87
CA SER A 58 -19.23 -10.45 -11.19
C SER A 58 -20.31 -10.17 -12.22
N GLY A 59 -19.91 -10.11 -13.48
CA GLY A 59 -20.81 -9.90 -14.59
C GLY A 59 -20.11 -10.14 -15.92
N TRP A 60 -20.81 -9.77 -16.99
CA TRP A 60 -20.30 -9.83 -18.35
C TRP A 60 -20.31 -8.43 -18.94
N SER A 61 -19.23 -8.08 -19.63
CA SER A 61 -19.15 -6.93 -20.51
C SER A 61 -19.34 -7.43 -21.94
N ILE A 62 -20.18 -6.78 -22.71
CA ILE A 62 -20.34 -7.05 -24.14
C ILE A 62 -19.59 -5.94 -24.86
N VAL A 63 -18.49 -6.30 -25.51
CA VAL A 63 -17.71 -5.39 -26.35
C VAL A 63 -18.16 -5.63 -27.79
N SER A 64 -18.65 -4.59 -28.44
CA SER A 64 -19.11 -4.62 -29.84
C SER A 64 -18.15 -3.80 -30.69
N ILE A 65 -17.68 -4.38 -31.79
CA ILE A 65 -16.88 -3.69 -32.80
C ILE A 65 -17.74 -3.58 -34.06
N ASP A 66 -17.97 -2.34 -34.50
CA ASP A 66 -18.73 -2.07 -35.72
C ASP A 66 -17.96 -2.54 -36.96
N SER A 67 -18.67 -3.22 -37.87
CA SER A 67 -18.13 -3.67 -39.14
C SER A 67 -18.42 -2.61 -40.21
N PRO A 68 -17.41 -2.15 -40.98
CA PRO A 68 -17.65 -1.21 -42.06
C PRO A 68 -18.49 -1.86 -43.17
N PRO A 69 -19.23 -1.06 -43.96
CA PRO A 69 -19.96 -1.57 -45.12
C PRO A 69 -19.01 -2.01 -46.23
N GLU A 70 -19.34 -3.13 -46.88
CA GLU A 70 -18.65 -3.60 -48.08
C GLU A 70 -19.39 -3.12 -49.35
N TYR A 71 -18.62 -2.69 -50.35
CA TYR A 71 -19.16 -2.21 -51.62
C TYR A 71 -18.74 -3.16 -52.74
N ILE A 72 -19.71 -3.79 -53.40
CA ILE A 72 -19.47 -4.66 -54.55
C ILE A 72 -19.99 -3.96 -55.79
N TYR A 73 -19.11 -3.76 -56.77
CA TYR A 73 -19.44 -3.20 -58.07
C TYR A 73 -19.62 -4.32 -59.09
N ASP A 74 -20.74 -4.33 -59.81
CA ASP A 74 -21.01 -5.26 -60.91
C ASP A 74 -20.76 -4.56 -62.25
N GLU A 75 -19.72 -5.00 -62.97
CA GLU A 75 -19.30 -4.44 -64.26
C GLU A 75 -20.33 -4.66 -65.38
N THR A 76 -21.16 -5.69 -65.25
CA THR A 76 -22.17 -6.09 -66.25
C THR A 76 -23.43 -5.24 -66.16
N THR A 77 -23.80 -4.83 -64.95
CA THR A 77 -25.03 -4.05 -64.70
C THR A 77 -24.77 -2.59 -64.34
N GLY A 78 -23.50 -2.22 -64.08
CA GLY A 78 -23.11 -0.86 -63.69
C GLY A 78 -23.63 -0.44 -62.31
N LYS A 79 -24.04 -1.41 -61.48
CA LYS A 79 -24.68 -1.16 -60.18
C LYS A 79 -23.73 -1.48 -59.03
N THR A 80 -23.65 -0.56 -58.06
CA THR A 80 -22.99 -0.81 -56.77
C THR A 80 -24.01 -1.35 -55.76
N THR A 81 -23.67 -2.46 -55.12
CA THR A 81 -24.43 -3.02 -53.99
C THR A 81 -23.65 -2.82 -52.70
N VAL A 82 -24.35 -2.37 -51.66
CA VAL A 82 -23.77 -2.19 -50.32
C VAL A 82 -24.20 -3.35 -49.43
N ILE A 83 -23.24 -4.03 -48.82
CA ILE A 83 -23.47 -5.11 -47.87
C ILE A 83 -23.08 -4.60 -46.49
N GLN A 84 -24.05 -4.54 -45.58
CA GLN A 84 -23.80 -4.19 -44.19
C GLN A 84 -23.58 -5.47 -43.38
N ASN A 85 -22.34 -5.68 -42.93
CA ASN A 85 -22.02 -6.77 -42.03
C ASN A 85 -22.49 -6.43 -40.60
N PRO A 86 -22.98 -7.42 -39.84
CA PRO A 86 -23.30 -7.22 -38.43
C PRO A 86 -22.02 -6.90 -37.63
N PRO A 87 -22.16 -6.21 -36.47
CA PRO A 87 -21.02 -5.97 -35.59
C PRO A 87 -20.48 -7.28 -35.02
N ILE A 88 -19.19 -7.28 -34.70
CA ILE A 88 -18.51 -8.39 -34.05
C ILE A 88 -18.62 -8.18 -32.54
N GLU A 89 -19.30 -9.10 -31.85
CA GLU A 89 -19.49 -9.01 -30.40
C GLU A 89 -18.62 -10.04 -29.65
N ARG A 90 -17.99 -9.59 -28.55
CA ARG A 90 -17.26 -10.45 -27.60
C ARG A 90 -17.79 -10.25 -26.20
N LYS A 91 -18.01 -11.37 -25.50
CA LYS A 91 -18.39 -11.39 -24.08
C LYS A 91 -17.14 -11.58 -23.22
N GLU A 92 -16.88 -10.62 -22.34
CA GLU A 92 -15.75 -10.65 -21.42
C GLU A 92 -16.25 -10.71 -19.99
N PRO A 93 -15.83 -11.71 -19.19
CA PRO A 93 -16.21 -11.75 -17.79
C PRO A 93 -15.45 -10.66 -17.02
N TRP A 94 -16.13 -9.97 -16.11
CA TRP A 94 -15.50 -9.05 -15.17
C TRP A 94 -15.88 -9.40 -13.75
N THR A 95 -14.97 -9.12 -12.82
CA THR A 95 -15.21 -9.24 -11.38
C THR A 95 -14.62 -8.02 -10.69
N ARG A 96 -15.39 -7.38 -9.81
CA ARG A 96 -14.97 -6.22 -9.03
C ARG A 96 -15.27 -6.43 -7.56
N VAL A 97 -14.32 -6.04 -6.70
CA VAL A 97 -14.52 -5.98 -5.25
C VAL A 97 -15.41 -4.76 -4.93
N ILE A 98 -16.55 -5.00 -4.28
CA ILE A 98 -17.49 -3.96 -3.85
C ILE A 98 -17.23 -3.58 -2.39
N LYS A 99 -16.89 -4.56 -1.55
CA LYS A 99 -16.44 -4.34 -0.18
C LYS A 99 -15.13 -5.10 0.04
N PRO A 100 -14.07 -4.44 0.51
CA PRO A 100 -12.81 -5.11 0.83
C PRO A 100 -13.00 -6.09 1.98
N GLU A 101 -12.01 -6.98 2.14
CA GLU A 101 -11.91 -7.81 3.34
C GLU A 101 -11.59 -6.90 4.54
N GLU A 102 -12.31 -7.11 5.63
CA GLU A 102 -12.11 -6.37 6.89
C GLU A 102 -11.68 -7.35 7.98
N ILE A 103 -10.65 -6.95 8.72
CA ILE A 103 -10.09 -7.74 9.82
C ILE A 103 -10.15 -6.88 11.08
N TYR A 104 -10.86 -7.36 12.09
CA TYR A 104 -10.91 -6.73 13.41
C TYR A 104 -10.67 -7.76 14.51
N TYR A 105 -10.29 -7.27 15.68
CA TYR A 105 -9.95 -8.11 16.83
C TYR A 105 -10.97 -7.88 17.93
N VAL A 106 -11.42 -8.98 18.55
CA VAL A 106 -12.38 -8.93 19.66
C VAL A 106 -11.81 -9.58 20.91
N ASP A 107 -12.22 -9.06 22.07
CA ASP A 107 -11.93 -9.67 23.36
C ASP A 107 -12.85 -10.88 23.65
N ALA A 108 -12.70 -11.46 24.84
CA ALA A 108 -13.53 -12.58 25.32
C ALA A 108 -15.02 -12.21 25.48
N GLU A 109 -15.35 -10.92 25.59
CA GLU A 109 -16.71 -10.38 25.71
C GLU A 109 -17.32 -10.00 24.35
N ASN A 110 -16.60 -10.22 23.24
CA ASN A 110 -16.95 -9.81 21.87
C ASN A 110 -16.96 -8.29 21.64
N LYS A 111 -16.22 -7.51 22.42
CA LYS A 111 -16.00 -6.09 22.15
C LYS A 111 -14.81 -5.91 21.21
N GLU A 112 -14.94 -5.00 20.26
CA GLU A 112 -13.85 -4.64 19.35
C GLU A 112 -12.74 -3.92 20.12
N VAL A 113 -11.50 -4.38 19.93
CA VAL A 113 -10.31 -3.81 20.56
C VAL A 113 -9.45 -3.16 19.49
N THR A 114 -9.27 -1.84 19.60
CA THR A 114 -8.48 -1.03 18.66
C THR A 114 -7.05 -0.77 19.16
N ASP A 115 -6.83 -0.78 20.48
CA ASP A 115 -5.52 -0.55 21.09
C ASP A 115 -4.78 -1.88 21.34
N ILE A 116 -4.17 -2.39 20.27
CA ILE A 116 -3.42 -3.65 20.26
C ILE A 116 -1.92 -3.35 20.34
N CYS A 117 -1.20 -4.00 21.26
CA CYS A 117 0.24 -3.76 21.46
C CYS A 117 1.06 -4.08 20.21
N GLU A 118 0.76 -5.21 19.58
CA GLU A 118 1.35 -5.59 18.30
C GLU A 118 0.42 -5.14 17.17
N LYS A 119 0.77 -4.05 16.47
CA LYS A 119 0.04 -3.66 15.26
C LYS A 119 0.23 -4.74 14.20
N PRO A 120 -0.83 -5.48 13.81
CA PRO A 120 -0.71 -6.40 12.71
C PRO A 120 -0.51 -5.58 11.43
N GLU A 121 0.37 -6.05 10.55
CA GLU A 121 0.44 -5.53 9.18
C GLU A 121 -0.86 -5.88 8.46
N ILE A 122 -1.87 -5.04 8.61
CA ILE A 122 -3.08 -5.13 7.80
C ILE A 122 -2.66 -4.64 6.42
N LYS A 123 -2.24 -5.58 5.56
CA LYS A 123 -2.13 -5.34 4.12
C LYS A 123 -3.53 -5.01 3.65
N HIS A 124 -3.89 -3.74 3.73
CA HIS A 124 -5.00 -3.21 2.97
C HIS A 124 -4.58 -3.53 1.54
N ALA A 125 -5.23 -4.54 0.94
CA ALA A 125 -5.08 -4.76 -0.48
C ALA A 125 -5.46 -3.42 -1.10
N ALA A 126 -4.46 -2.63 -1.47
CA ALA A 126 -4.66 -1.33 -2.08
C ALA A 126 -5.51 -1.64 -3.30
N ASN A 127 -6.80 -1.34 -3.20
CA ASN A 127 -7.76 -1.48 -4.27
C ASN A 127 -7.51 -0.36 -5.27
N VAL A 128 -6.29 -0.32 -5.83
CA VAL A 128 -6.13 0.10 -7.20
C VAL A 128 -6.75 -1.06 -7.96
N ALA A 129 -8.06 -0.96 -8.22
CA ALA A 129 -8.62 -1.69 -9.35
C ALA A 129 -7.61 -1.47 -10.49
N PRO A 130 -7.09 -2.52 -11.16
CA PRO A 130 -6.32 -2.28 -12.36
C PRO A 130 -7.20 -1.37 -13.19
N GLU A 131 -6.74 -0.13 -13.39
CA GLU A 131 -7.36 0.78 -14.33
C GLU A 131 -7.58 -0.08 -15.57
N PRO A 132 -8.82 -0.21 -16.08
CA PRO A 132 -9.04 -1.05 -17.23
C PRO A 132 -8.09 -0.51 -18.29
N GLU A 133 -7.00 -1.24 -18.55
CA GLU A 133 -6.08 -0.91 -19.61
C GLU A 133 -6.96 -0.97 -20.85
N LEU A 134 -7.43 0.21 -21.28
CA LEU A 134 -8.07 0.37 -22.56
C LEU A 134 -7.07 -0.27 -23.52
N PRO A 135 -7.44 -1.37 -24.20
CA PRO A 135 -6.54 -1.97 -25.16
C PRO A 135 -6.15 -0.86 -26.11
N LEU A 136 -4.87 -0.51 -26.10
CA LEU A 136 -4.32 0.51 -26.99
C LEU A 136 -4.70 0.07 -28.39
N LEU A 137 -5.66 0.78 -29.00
CA LEU A 137 -6.00 0.58 -30.39
C LEU A 137 -4.69 0.72 -31.17
N PRO A 138 -4.32 -0.26 -32.02
CA PRO A 138 -3.13 -0.11 -32.85
C PRO A 138 -3.33 1.16 -33.70
N ASN A 139 -2.44 2.13 -33.50
CA ASN A 139 -2.33 3.32 -34.32
C ASN A 139 -1.93 2.92 -35.74
N GLU A 140 -2.89 2.46 -36.52
CA GLU A 140 -2.70 2.14 -37.93
C GLU A 140 -3.33 3.25 -38.77
N THR A 141 -2.55 4.30 -39.06
CA THR A 141 -2.49 4.82 -40.44
C THR A 141 -1.18 5.53 -40.69
N LYS A 142 -0.16 4.72 -40.95
CA LYS A 142 0.95 5.13 -41.83
C LYS A 142 0.33 5.38 -43.20
N THR A 143 0.21 6.65 -43.57
CA THR A 143 -0.04 7.09 -44.94
C THR A 143 1.02 6.46 -45.85
N LEU A 144 0.70 5.31 -46.46
CA LEU A 144 1.46 4.80 -47.57
C LEU A 144 1.01 5.60 -48.79
N ALA A 145 1.67 6.74 -49.00
CA ALA A 145 1.62 7.44 -50.27
C ALA A 145 2.06 6.45 -51.35
N VAL A 146 1.12 5.96 -52.14
CA VAL A 146 1.42 5.28 -53.40
C VAL A 146 1.98 6.36 -54.33
N PRO A 147 3.25 6.31 -54.74
CA PRO A 147 3.73 7.22 -55.76
C PRO A 147 3.06 6.85 -57.08
N VAL A 148 2.25 7.78 -57.60
CA VAL A 148 1.87 7.81 -59.01
C VAL A 148 3.16 7.93 -59.80
N LYS A 149 3.60 6.81 -60.39
CA LYS A 149 4.62 6.82 -61.43
C LYS A 149 4.08 6.13 -62.66
N ASP A 150 3.96 6.98 -63.68
CA ASP A 150 4.29 6.69 -65.06
C ASP A 150 3.32 5.78 -65.82
N VAL A 151 2.36 6.48 -66.43
CA VAL A 151 1.93 6.28 -67.82
C VAL A 151 3.02 5.60 -68.65
N VAL A 152 2.84 4.31 -68.93
CA VAL A 152 3.45 3.66 -70.09
C VAL A 152 2.32 3.07 -70.91
N LYS A 153 2.05 3.78 -72.00
CA LYS A 153 1.18 3.39 -73.09
C LYS A 153 1.93 2.36 -73.93
N GLU A 154 1.63 1.07 -73.74
CA GLU A 154 2.06 0.05 -74.71
C GLU A 154 0.98 -0.17 -75.76
N PRO A 155 1.36 -0.22 -77.06
CA PRO A 155 0.41 -0.24 -78.16
C PRO A 155 -0.12 -1.65 -78.43
N LEU A 156 -1.36 -1.69 -78.92
CA LEU A 156 -1.99 -2.87 -79.52
C LEU A 156 -1.06 -3.57 -80.53
N PRO A 157 -0.90 -4.91 -80.49
CA PRO A 157 -0.40 -5.62 -81.63
C PRO A 157 -1.53 -5.75 -82.67
N SER A 158 -1.30 -5.08 -83.79
CA SER A 158 -1.93 -5.32 -85.07
C SER A 158 -1.61 -6.72 -85.60
N GLU A 159 -2.59 -7.27 -86.30
CA GLU A 159 -2.52 -8.20 -87.43
C GLU A 159 -2.37 -9.73 -87.25
N SER A 160 -3.26 -10.38 -88.01
CA SER A 160 -3.08 -11.60 -88.82
C SER A 160 -3.19 -12.97 -88.14
N GLN A 161 -4.37 -13.60 -88.26
CA GLN A 161 -4.68 -14.58 -89.31
C GLN A 161 -6.19 -14.84 -89.38
#